data_AF-A0A964YKF9-F1
#
_entry.id   AF-A0A964YKF9-F1
#
_cell.length_a   1.000
_cell.length_b   1.000
_cell.length_c   1.000
_cell.angle_alpha   90.00
_cell.angle_beta   90.00
_cell.angle_gamma   90.00
#
_symmetry.space_group_name_H-M   'P 1'
#
loop_
_entity.id
_entity.type
_entity.pdbx_description
1 polymer ?
#
loop_
_entity_poly.entity_id
_entity_poly.type
_entity_poly.pdbx_seq_one_letter_code
_entity_poly.pdbx_strand_id
1 'polypeptide(L)'
;MVLVLYVHANAQKAVKIPRKLRGVYTGIQPAYAFRSEGKDLRFSAISLEISIDKYTVSLCFTDQKYCPVEKSLEFTLNRQAQQPKKCYKMLVRQPGSFLMEEWTVNLKTKELLRKGIFPQPDTRLIRLRKIK
;
A
#
# COMPACT_ATOMS: atom_id res chain seq x y z
N MET A 1 -7.66 -24.28 44.70
CA MET A 1 -7.50 -22.84 44.42
C MET A 1 -7.27 -22.69 42.93
N VAL A 2 -8.26 -22.26 42.15
CA VAL A 2 -8.13 -22.14 40.67
C VAL A 2 -7.80 -20.70 40.35
N LEU A 3 -6.59 -20.45 39.88
CA LEU A 3 -6.17 -19.14 39.38
C LEU A 3 -6.75 -18.96 37.97
N VAL A 4 -7.79 -18.14 37.85
CA VAL A 4 -8.31 -17.71 36.55
C VAL A 4 -7.47 -16.52 36.07
N LEU A 5 -6.56 -16.79 35.13
CA LEU A 5 -5.81 -15.73 34.44
C LEU A 5 -6.74 -15.00 33.48
N TYR A 6 -7.20 -13.81 33.88
CA TYR A 6 -7.89 -12.89 32.99
C TYR A 6 -6.89 -12.28 31.99
N VAL A 7 -6.77 -12.91 30.83
CA VAL A 7 -6.07 -12.31 29.69
C VAL A 7 -6.91 -11.14 29.19
N HIS A 8 -6.53 -9.92 29.57
CA HIS A 8 -7.06 -8.72 28.95
C HIS A 8 -6.50 -8.64 27.53
N ALA A 9 -7.22 -9.23 26.58
CA ALA A 9 -6.98 -9.03 25.16
C ALA A 9 -7.31 -7.55 24.85
N ASN A 10 -6.31 -6.68 24.97
CA ASN A 10 -6.39 -5.31 24.46
C ASN A 10 -6.45 -5.39 22.94
N ALA A 11 -7.66 -5.54 22.40
CA ALA A 11 -7.92 -5.41 20.97
C ALA A 11 -7.51 -3.99 20.54
N GLN A 12 -6.37 -3.88 19.85
CA GLN A 12 -5.86 -2.62 19.35
C GLN A 12 -6.91 -2.05 18.38
N LYS A 13 -7.50 -0.89 18.73
CA LYS A 13 -8.55 -0.27 17.90
C LYS A 13 -8.00 -0.04 16.49
N ALA A 14 -8.63 -0.68 15.50
CA ALA A 14 -8.23 -0.55 14.10
C ALA A 14 -8.17 0.92 13.67
N VAL A 15 -7.05 1.33 13.09
CA VAL A 15 -6.83 2.70 12.63
C VAL A 15 -7.80 3.00 11.49
N LYS A 16 -8.62 4.04 11.64
CA LYS A 16 -9.60 4.44 10.62
C LYS A 16 -8.94 5.36 9.59
N ILE A 17 -8.99 4.99 8.31
CA ILE A 17 -8.47 5.82 7.21
C ILE A 17 -9.47 6.93 6.87
N PRO A 18 -9.05 8.22 6.75
CA PRO A 18 -9.91 9.32 6.32
C PRO A 18 -10.56 9.12 4.94
N ARG A 19 -11.86 9.45 4.81
CA ARG A 19 -12.64 9.26 3.56
C ARG A 19 -12.00 9.88 2.32
N LYS A 20 -11.32 11.02 2.49
CA LYS A 20 -10.64 11.74 1.39
C LYS A 20 -9.49 10.94 0.75
N LEU A 21 -8.87 10.03 1.49
CA LEU A 21 -7.79 9.14 1.03
C LEU A 21 -8.33 7.85 0.40
N ARG A 22 -9.50 7.40 0.84
CA ARG A 22 -10.11 6.15 0.38
C ARG A 22 -10.43 6.17 -1.11
N GLY A 23 -10.42 5.00 -1.73
CA GLY A 23 -10.72 4.80 -3.15
C GLY A 23 -9.76 3.79 -3.78
N VAL A 24 -10.01 3.53 -5.06
CA VAL A 24 -9.16 2.68 -5.90
C VAL A 24 -8.22 3.58 -6.69
N TYR A 25 -6.94 3.21 -6.72
CA TYR A 25 -5.88 3.88 -7.47
C TYR A 25 -5.28 2.87 -8.42
N THR A 26 -5.11 3.24 -9.70
CA THR A 26 -4.55 2.35 -10.71
C THR A 26 -3.37 3.00 -11.41
N GLY A 27 -2.43 2.18 -11.88
CA GLY A 27 -1.27 2.63 -12.62
C GLY A 27 -0.57 1.46 -13.30
N ILE A 28 0.57 1.77 -13.92
CA ILE A 28 1.44 0.77 -14.53
C ILE A 28 2.81 0.88 -13.87
N GLN A 29 3.28 -0.21 -13.27
CA GLN A 29 4.65 -0.31 -12.79
C GLN A 29 5.52 -0.52 -14.02
N PRO A 30 6.54 0.32 -14.27
CA PRO A 30 7.36 0.20 -15.45
C PRO A 30 8.15 -1.11 -15.43
N ALA A 31 8.52 -1.57 -16.62
CA ALA A 31 9.40 -2.70 -16.79
C ALA A 31 10.75 -2.43 -16.09
N TYR A 32 11.36 -3.47 -15.53
CA TYR A 32 12.65 -3.38 -14.86
C TYR A 32 13.44 -4.67 -15.03
N ALA A 33 14.74 -4.58 -14.80
CA ALA A 33 15.63 -5.73 -14.82
C ALA A 33 16.56 -5.69 -13.61
N PHE A 34 16.94 -6.86 -13.14
CA PHE A 34 17.89 -7.00 -12.04
C PHE A 34 18.81 -8.18 -12.33
N ARG A 35 20.11 -7.98 -12.07
CA ARG A 35 21.12 -9.01 -12.23
C ARG A 35 21.37 -9.69 -10.88
N SER A 36 21.14 -11.00 -10.84
CA SER A 36 21.37 -11.83 -9.66
C SER A 36 22.20 -13.05 -10.05
N GLU A 37 23.33 -13.28 -9.37
CA GLU A 37 24.18 -14.46 -9.61
C GLU A 37 24.53 -14.69 -11.09
N GLY A 38 24.82 -13.60 -11.80
CA GLY A 38 25.17 -13.62 -13.22
C GLY A 38 23.98 -13.79 -14.18
N LYS A 39 22.76 -14.04 -13.68
CA LYS A 39 21.52 -14.12 -14.47
C LYS A 39 20.82 -12.76 -14.52
N ASP A 40 20.36 -12.38 -15.70
CA ASP A 40 19.52 -11.21 -15.90
C ASP A 40 18.05 -11.61 -15.76
N LEU A 41 17.42 -11.18 -14.67
CA LEU A 41 15.98 -11.31 -14.48
C LEU A 41 15.30 -10.06 -15.06
N ARG A 42 14.38 -10.26 -16.01
CA ARG A 42 13.64 -9.18 -16.67
C ARG A 42 12.16 -9.30 -16.33
N PHE A 43 11.57 -8.18 -15.96
CA PHE A 43 10.16 -8.09 -15.59
C PHE A 43 9.48 -7.06 -16.49
N SER A 44 8.44 -7.51 -17.19
CA SER A 44 7.62 -6.63 -18.03
C SER A 44 6.88 -5.59 -17.18
N ALA A 45 6.47 -4.50 -17.83
CA ALA A 45 5.55 -3.56 -17.21
C ALA A 45 4.25 -4.28 -16.82
N ILE A 46 3.68 -3.90 -15.69
CA ILE A 46 2.51 -4.58 -15.13
C ILE A 46 1.52 -3.60 -14.54
N SER A 47 0.24 -3.83 -14.80
CA SER A 47 -0.84 -3.03 -14.24
C SER A 47 -1.02 -3.35 -12.75
N LEU A 48 -1.24 -2.31 -11.96
CA LEU A 48 -1.42 -2.42 -10.52
C LEU A 48 -2.64 -1.63 -10.05
N GLU A 49 -3.23 -2.14 -8.98
CA GLU A 49 -4.32 -1.53 -8.26
C GLU A 49 -3.98 -1.44 -6.78
N ILE A 50 -4.17 -0.27 -6.19
CA ILE A 50 -4.17 -0.06 -4.75
C ILE A 50 -5.57 0.35 -4.32
N SER A 51 -6.19 -0.45 -3.45
CA SER A 51 -7.45 -0.10 -2.79
C SER A 51 -7.18 0.40 -1.38
N ILE A 52 -7.78 1.55 -1.05
CA ILE A 52 -7.76 2.11 0.30
C ILE A 52 -9.20 2.19 0.80
N ASP A 53 -9.53 1.33 1.76
CA ASP A 53 -10.84 1.25 2.39
C ASP A 53 -10.86 1.91 3.76
N LYS A 54 -11.98 1.78 4.49
CA LYS A 54 -12.15 2.45 5.80
C LYS A 54 -11.13 1.97 6.84
N TYR A 55 -10.78 0.69 6.78
CA TYR A 55 -9.91 0.03 7.75
C TYR A 55 -8.81 -0.79 7.10
N THR A 56 -8.86 -1.02 5.80
CA THR A 56 -7.97 -1.97 5.13
C THR A 56 -7.32 -1.33 3.91
N VAL A 57 -6.21 -1.91 3.51
CA VAL A 57 -5.51 -1.57 2.26
C VAL A 57 -5.17 -2.82 1.47
N SER A 58 -5.14 -2.70 0.16
CA SER A 58 -4.75 -3.79 -0.73
C SER A 58 -3.83 -3.29 -1.85
N LEU A 59 -2.95 -4.16 -2.31
CA LEU A 59 -2.10 -4.00 -3.50
C LEU A 59 -2.28 -5.27 -4.35
N CYS A 60 -2.67 -5.09 -5.60
CA CYS A 60 -2.84 -6.17 -6.56
C CYS A 60 -2.17 -5.83 -7.89
N PHE A 61 -1.50 -6.82 -8.49
CA PHE A 61 -1.06 -6.81 -9.87
C PHE A 61 -2.17 -7.42 -10.73
N THR A 62 -2.93 -6.57 -11.43
CA THR A 62 -4.21 -6.93 -12.02
C THR A 62 -4.06 -7.93 -13.17
N ASP A 63 -3.01 -7.79 -13.97
CA ASP A 63 -2.77 -8.62 -15.15
C ASP A 63 -2.46 -10.08 -14.77
N GLN A 64 -1.90 -10.28 -13.57
CA GLN A 64 -1.53 -11.58 -13.04
C GLN A 64 -2.53 -12.13 -12.02
N LYS A 65 -3.62 -11.38 -11.72
CA LYS A 65 -4.57 -11.71 -10.65
C LYS A 65 -3.89 -12.05 -9.31
N TYR A 66 -2.80 -11.35 -9.00
CA TYR A 66 -1.97 -11.60 -7.83
C TYR A 66 -2.04 -10.42 -6.86
N CYS A 67 -2.41 -10.66 -5.60
CA CYS A 67 -2.53 -9.63 -4.57
C CYS A 67 -1.54 -9.89 -3.44
N PRO A 68 -0.32 -9.32 -3.50
CA PRO A 68 0.66 -9.47 -2.42
C PRO A 68 0.18 -8.88 -1.09
N VAL A 69 -0.69 -7.87 -1.13
CA VAL A 69 -1.35 -7.31 0.06
C VAL A 69 -2.85 -7.39 -0.16
N GLU A 70 -3.52 -8.30 0.55
CA GLU A 70 -4.97 -8.44 0.50
C GLU A 70 -5.59 -7.96 1.82
N LYS A 71 -6.36 -6.87 1.76
CA LYS A 71 -7.15 -6.34 2.89
C LYS A 71 -6.36 -6.20 4.20
N SER A 72 -5.10 -5.77 4.12
CA SER A 72 -4.22 -5.62 5.28
C SER A 72 -4.74 -4.53 6.22
N LEU A 73 -4.72 -4.85 7.51
CA LEU A 73 -4.95 -3.92 8.63
C LEU A 73 -3.63 -3.30 9.13
N GLU A 74 -2.49 -3.81 8.67
CA GLU A 74 -1.16 -3.43 9.12
C GLU A 74 -0.63 -2.25 8.31
N PHE A 75 -1.08 -1.06 8.67
CA PHE A 75 -0.56 0.19 8.13
C PHE A 75 -0.46 1.29 9.19
N THR A 76 0.43 2.24 8.94
CA THR A 76 0.47 3.51 9.68
C THR A 76 0.17 4.66 8.72
N LEU A 77 -0.48 5.71 9.22
CA LEU A 77 -0.86 6.87 8.42
C LEU A 77 -0.38 8.15 9.09
N ASN A 78 0.54 8.86 8.42
CA ASN A 78 1.12 10.10 8.91
C ASN A 78 0.88 11.22 7.90
N ARG A 79 0.43 12.38 8.39
CA ARG A 79 0.40 13.60 7.58
C ARG A 79 1.82 14.14 7.49
N GLN A 80 2.30 14.42 6.27
CA GLN A 80 3.61 15.01 6.12
C GLN A 80 3.56 16.52 6.40
N ALA A 81 4.26 16.96 7.45
CA ALA A 81 4.30 18.36 7.88
C ALA A 81 5.11 19.25 6.92
N GLN A 82 6.12 18.68 6.27
CA GLN A 82 7.07 19.38 5.38
C GLN A 82 6.63 19.39 3.90
N GLN A 83 5.60 18.61 3.54
CA GLN A 83 5.00 18.64 2.20
C GLN A 83 3.80 19.59 2.18
N PRO A 84 3.35 20.07 1.00
CA PRO A 84 2.12 20.87 0.92
C PRO A 84 0.99 20.19 1.71
N LYS A 85 0.12 21.00 2.35
CA LYS A 85 -0.91 20.64 3.35
C LYS A 85 -1.90 19.48 2.98
N LYS A 86 -1.67 18.74 1.89
CA LYS A 86 -2.51 17.76 1.21
C LYS A 86 -1.82 16.40 0.94
N CYS A 87 -0.61 16.16 1.43
CA CYS A 87 0.08 14.86 1.29
C CYS A 87 -0.01 13.99 2.56
N TYR A 88 -0.26 12.70 2.36
CA TYR A 88 -0.34 11.70 3.43
C TYR A 88 0.59 10.55 3.08
N LYS A 89 1.49 10.22 4.01
CA LYS A 89 2.36 9.06 3.92
C LYS A 89 1.72 7.90 4.67
N MET A 90 1.61 6.78 3.97
CA MET A 90 1.12 5.53 4.50
C MET A 90 2.27 4.52 4.41
N LEU A 91 2.56 3.86 5.53
CA LEU A 91 3.49 2.74 5.50
C LEU A 91 2.66 1.47 5.62
N VAL A 92 2.82 0.55 4.68
CA VAL A 92 2.03 -0.68 4.58
C VAL A 92 2.96 -1.87 4.71
N ARG A 93 2.60 -2.80 5.59
CA ARG A 93 3.32 -4.06 5.72
C ARG A 93 2.57 -5.15 4.98
N GLN A 94 3.31 -5.91 4.18
CA GLN A 94 2.80 -7.16 3.62
C GLN A 94 2.70 -8.19 4.76
N PRO A 95 1.57 -8.91 4.91
CA PRO A 95 1.45 -9.95 5.93
C PRO A 95 2.61 -10.95 5.87
N GLY A 96 3.24 -11.21 7.02
CA GLY A 96 4.39 -12.12 7.12
C GLY A 96 5.72 -11.55 6.59
N SER A 97 5.75 -10.30 6.15
CA SER A 97 6.98 -9.63 5.69
C SER A 97 7.49 -8.62 6.71
N PHE A 98 8.81 -8.56 6.88
CA PHE A 98 9.47 -7.46 7.60
C PHE A 98 9.60 -6.20 6.74
N LEU A 99 9.40 -6.32 5.43
CA LEU A 99 9.50 -5.20 4.51
C LEU A 99 8.24 -4.35 4.60
N MET A 100 8.46 -3.04 4.65
CA MET A 100 7.40 -2.04 4.62
C MET A 100 7.47 -1.28 3.31
N GLU A 101 6.32 -1.18 2.65
CA GLU A 101 6.16 -0.30 1.50
C GLU A 101 5.72 1.09 1.94
N GLU A 102 6.24 2.10 1.26
CA GLU A 102 5.84 3.49 1.47
C GLU A 102 4.93 3.96 0.33
N TRP A 103 3.73 4.41 0.68
CA TRP A 103 2.77 4.98 -0.25
C TRP A 103 2.48 6.44 0.13
N THR A 104 2.56 7.35 -0.82
CA THR A 104 2.26 8.78 -0.62
C THR A 104 1.04 9.20 -1.41
N VAL A 105 -0.02 9.60 -0.73
CA VAL A 105 -1.27 10.07 -1.36
C VAL A 105 -1.29 11.59 -1.39
N ASN A 106 -1.38 12.16 -2.60
CA ASN A 106 -1.56 13.59 -2.82
C ASN A 106 -3.04 13.91 -3.10
N LEU A 107 -3.69 14.58 -2.14
CA LEU A 107 -5.12 14.91 -2.22
C LEU A 107 -5.46 15.98 -3.26
N LYS A 108 -4.48 16.79 -3.71
CA LYS A 108 -4.66 17.82 -4.75
C LYS A 108 -4.73 17.18 -6.11
N THR A 109 -3.74 16.35 -6.45
CA THR A 109 -3.62 15.70 -7.76
C THR A 109 -4.44 14.42 -7.86
N LYS A 110 -4.91 13.86 -6.73
CA LYS A 110 -5.58 12.56 -6.64
C LYS A 110 -4.69 11.41 -7.09
N GLU A 111 -3.41 11.52 -6.76
CA GLU A 111 -2.39 10.53 -7.09
C GLU A 111 -1.89 9.84 -5.85
N LEU A 112 -1.44 8.61 -6.04
CA LEU A 112 -0.73 7.81 -5.06
C LEU A 112 0.62 7.43 -5.67
N LEU A 113 1.71 7.78 -4.99
CA LEU A 113 3.05 7.32 -5.33
C LEU A 113 3.40 6.13 -4.44
N ARG A 114 3.55 4.94 -5.03
CA ARG A 114 4.13 3.76 -4.37
C ARG A 114 5.63 3.82 -4.55
N LYS A 115 6.37 3.86 -3.45
CA LYS A 115 7.82 3.71 -3.46
C LYS A 115 8.16 2.25 -3.67
N GLY A 116 8.88 1.97 -4.75
CA GLY A 116 9.30 0.62 -5.07
C GLY A 116 10.36 0.15 -4.09
N ILE A 117 10.30 -1.10 -3.68
CA ILE A 117 11.38 -1.75 -2.95
C ILE A 117 12.32 -2.33 -3.98
N PHE A 118 13.60 -1.95 -3.95
CA PHE A 118 14.59 -2.43 -4.90
C PHE A 118 14.49 -3.97 -5.06
N PRO A 119 14.39 -4.48 -6.30
CA PRO A 119 14.61 -3.80 -7.59
C PRO A 119 13.35 -3.16 -8.22
N GLN A 120 12.19 -3.22 -7.57
CA GLN A 120 10.96 -2.66 -8.13
C GLN A 120 11.05 -1.12 -8.21
N PRO A 121 10.62 -0.51 -9.33
CA PRO A 121 10.63 0.93 -9.50
C PRO A 121 9.49 1.62 -8.74
N ASP A 122 9.67 2.91 -8.47
CA ASP A 122 8.59 3.78 -8.03
C ASP A 122 7.45 3.79 -9.05
N THR A 123 6.23 3.76 -8.54
CA THR A 123 5.03 3.68 -9.38
C THR A 123 4.03 4.74 -9.01
N ARG A 124 3.58 5.51 -10.01
CA ARG A 124 2.53 6.53 -9.85
C ARG A 124 1.19 5.93 -10.25
N LEU A 125 0.22 6.03 -9.35
CA LEU A 125 -1.15 5.61 -9.56
C LEU A 125 -2.09 6.82 -9.50
N ILE A 126 -3.15 6.77 -10.29
CA ILE A 126 -4.19 7.79 -10.37
C ILE A 126 -5.47 7.21 -9.78
N ARG A 127 -6.18 8.02 -8.99
CA ARG A 127 -7.45 7.61 -8.42
C ARG A 127 -8.50 7.38 -9.51
N LEU A 128 -9.10 6.20 -9.52
CA LEU A 128 -10.26 5.88 -10.34
C LEU A 128 -11.45 6.79 -9.94
N ARG A 129 -12.00 7.49 -10.93
CA ARG A 129 -13.28 8.17 -10.78
C ARG A 129 -14.37 7.11 -10.91
N LYS A 130 -15.34 7.13 -9.99
CA LYS A 130 -16.56 6.35 -10.20
C LYS A 130 -17.25 6.91 -11.44
N ILE A 131 -17.46 6.06 -12.44
CA ILE A 131 -18.40 6.35 -13.53
C ILE A 131 -19.76 6.45 -12.84
N LYS A 132 -20.45 7.59 -13.04
CA LYS A 132 -21.80 7.81 -12.52
C LYS A 132 -22.81 7.11 -13.39
#